data_AF-A0A943JEI7-F1
#
_entry.id   AF-A0A943JEI7-F1
#
_cell.length_a   1.000
_cell.length_b   1.000
_cell.length_c   1.000
_cell.angle_alpha   90.00
_cell.angle_beta   90.00
_cell.angle_gamma   90.00
#
_symmetry.space_group_name_H-M   'P 1'
#
loop_
_entity.id
_entity.type
_entity.pdbx_description
1 polymer ?
#
loop_
_entity_poly.entity_id
_entity_poly.type
_entity_poly.pdbx_seq_one_letter_code
_entity_poly.pdbx_strand_id
1 'polypeptide(L)'
;MKIAIEAQRIFRPNKHGMDFVALETIRELQKMDHENEYFIFISPGEDRCLESSDNVHIIELKCPTYPLWEQVALPQAVKSIKPDLLHCTSNTAPLHCSVPLVLTLHDIIYLEKRQSSSLSWYQEMGWHYRRLVVPRILPKCKKIITVSQFERKRILEALHLPEEQLVAVYNGFNSHFHLQPKAPKITRKYIDAENYLFFLGNTDPKKNTPRVLKAYSDYLKQSVQKLPLLIADLKEDAIDRILEEEKITEIKSYLRFPGYIANTDLPALYAGAFAFLYPSLRESFGIPMLEAMACGTPIIAGNTSAMPEIAGEGALLADPFNSKDITEKILQLESDETFYQKQVEYGLKRSQQFSWRNAAESLLNIYKEFA
;
A
#
# COMPACT_ATOMS: atom_id res chain seq x y z
N MET A 1 -4.68 -28.09 -9.65
CA MET A 1 -4.05 -27.39 -10.80
C MET A 1 -2.61 -27.04 -10.44
N LYS A 2 -1.69 -26.90 -11.41
CA LYS A 2 -0.35 -26.35 -11.22
C LYS A 2 -0.35 -24.85 -11.48
N ILE A 3 0.01 -24.05 -10.48
CA ILE A 3 -0.05 -22.59 -10.54
C ILE A 3 1.35 -22.02 -10.39
N ALA A 4 1.83 -21.28 -11.38
CA ALA A 4 3.05 -20.49 -11.23
C ALA A 4 2.72 -19.07 -10.76
N ILE A 5 3.47 -18.56 -9.79
CA ILE A 5 3.37 -17.18 -9.32
C ILE A 5 4.73 -16.50 -9.42
N GLU A 6 4.79 -15.36 -10.11
CA GLU A 6 5.93 -14.46 -10.06
C GLU A 6 5.87 -13.65 -8.77
N ALA A 7 6.91 -13.77 -7.96
CA ALA A 7 7.07 -13.03 -6.71
C ALA A 7 8.52 -12.56 -6.58
N GLN A 8 9.09 -12.00 -7.65
CA GLN A 8 10.54 -11.80 -7.80
C GLN A 8 11.19 -11.19 -6.55
N ARG A 9 10.52 -10.21 -5.95
CA ARG A 9 11.11 -9.30 -4.96
C ARG A 9 10.85 -9.69 -3.51
N ILE A 10 10.12 -10.77 -3.22
CA ILE A 10 9.73 -11.07 -1.83
C ILE A 10 10.92 -11.36 -0.91
N PHE A 11 12.07 -11.81 -1.41
CA PHE A 11 13.26 -12.06 -0.57
C PHE A 11 14.21 -10.87 -0.40
N ARG A 12 13.85 -9.68 -0.91
CA ARG A 12 14.64 -8.46 -0.65
C ARG A 12 14.44 -7.97 0.79
N PRO A 13 15.46 -7.37 1.42
CA PRO A 13 15.36 -6.86 2.78
C PRO A 13 14.37 -5.71 2.90
N ASN A 14 14.40 -4.75 1.96
CA ASN A 14 13.53 -3.57 1.96
C ASN A 14 12.33 -3.77 1.04
N LYS A 15 11.25 -4.34 1.59
CA LYS A 15 9.98 -4.55 0.88
C LYS A 15 9.18 -3.26 0.75
N HIS A 16 8.42 -3.17 -0.32
CA HIS A 16 7.47 -2.09 -0.59
C HIS A 16 6.06 -2.69 -0.71
N GLY A 17 5.03 -1.84 -0.76
CA GLY A 17 3.62 -2.25 -0.73
C GLY A 17 3.27 -3.42 -1.66
N MET A 18 3.69 -3.39 -2.92
CA MET A 18 3.41 -4.48 -3.88
C MET A 18 4.05 -5.82 -3.48
N ASP A 19 5.23 -5.81 -2.86
CA ASP A 19 5.86 -7.06 -2.42
C ASP A 19 5.13 -7.65 -1.22
N PHE A 20 4.61 -6.81 -0.32
CA PHE A 20 3.77 -7.26 0.79
C PHE A 20 2.46 -7.86 0.29
N VAL A 21 1.83 -7.23 -0.72
CA VAL A 21 0.62 -7.80 -1.35
C VAL A 21 0.90 -9.21 -1.89
N ALA A 22 1.99 -9.39 -2.65
CA ALA A 22 2.37 -10.70 -3.15
C ALA A 22 2.67 -11.69 -2.01
N LEU A 23 3.52 -11.29 -1.06
CA LEU A 23 3.96 -12.14 0.05
C LEU A 23 2.79 -12.61 0.92
N GLU A 24 1.98 -11.69 1.43
CA GLU A 24 0.91 -12.02 2.37
C GLU A 24 -0.20 -12.82 1.69
N THR A 25 -0.48 -12.52 0.41
CA THR A 25 -1.45 -13.32 -0.34
C THR A 25 -0.94 -14.74 -0.60
N ILE A 26 0.34 -14.91 -0.96
CA ILE A 26 0.94 -16.25 -1.11
C ILE A 26 0.96 -17.01 0.22
N ARG A 27 1.24 -16.32 1.34
CA ARG A 27 1.18 -16.93 2.68
C ARG A 27 -0.22 -17.44 3.01
N GLU A 28 -1.27 -16.67 2.71
CA GLU A 28 -2.65 -17.12 2.94
C GLU A 28 -3.04 -18.28 2.02
N LEU A 29 -2.63 -18.25 0.74
CA LEU A 29 -2.80 -19.40 -0.16
C LEU A 29 -2.12 -20.66 0.39
N GLN A 30 -0.86 -20.55 0.85
CA GLN A 30 -0.13 -21.66 1.45
C GLN A 30 -0.80 -22.23 2.71
N LYS A 31 -1.48 -21.39 3.50
CA LYS A 31 -2.20 -21.82 4.71
C LYS A 31 -3.51 -22.54 4.40
N MET A 32 -4.17 -22.22 3.29
CA MET A 32 -5.58 -22.57 3.08
C MET A 32 -5.86 -23.46 1.86
N ASP A 33 -5.00 -23.43 0.85
CA ASP A 33 -5.15 -24.26 -0.33
C ASP A 33 -4.19 -25.46 -0.28
N HIS A 34 -4.78 -26.64 -0.23
CA HIS A 34 -4.09 -27.93 -0.25
C HIS A 34 -4.45 -28.77 -1.48
N GLU A 35 -5.23 -28.22 -2.44
CA GLU A 35 -5.65 -28.88 -3.67
C GLU A 35 -4.75 -28.51 -4.86
N ASN A 36 -4.29 -27.26 -4.91
CA ASN A 36 -3.40 -26.79 -5.98
C ASN A 36 -1.92 -26.97 -5.62
N GLU A 37 -1.09 -27.14 -6.65
CA GLU A 37 0.37 -27.19 -6.56
C GLU A 37 0.95 -25.86 -7.06
N TYR A 38 1.74 -25.19 -6.23
CA TYR A 38 2.26 -23.85 -6.49
C TYR A 38 3.75 -23.84 -6.77
N PHE A 39 4.15 -23.01 -7.74
CA PHE A 39 5.55 -22.76 -8.09
C PHE A 39 5.82 -21.26 -7.99
N ILE A 40 6.49 -20.85 -6.90
CA ILE A 40 6.75 -19.44 -6.59
C ILE A 40 8.14 -19.06 -7.12
N PHE A 41 8.17 -18.25 -8.17
CA PHE A 41 9.42 -17.79 -8.78
C PHE A 41 9.92 -16.51 -8.14
N ILE A 42 11.14 -16.55 -7.62
CA ILE A 42 11.76 -15.45 -6.88
C ILE A 42 13.16 -15.12 -7.41
N SER A 43 13.64 -13.91 -7.14
CA SER A 43 15.09 -13.65 -7.13
C SER A 43 15.68 -14.09 -5.79
N PRO A 44 16.93 -14.59 -5.76
CA PRO A 44 17.61 -14.88 -4.49
C PRO A 44 17.70 -13.64 -3.61
N GLY A 45 17.58 -13.85 -2.30
CA GLY A 45 17.70 -12.78 -1.31
C GLY A 45 17.86 -13.33 0.11
N GLU A 46 18.17 -12.43 1.04
CA GLU A 46 18.48 -12.74 2.43
C GLU A 46 17.22 -12.95 3.27
N ASP A 47 16.12 -12.26 2.93
CA ASP A 47 14.89 -12.28 3.72
C ASP A 47 14.02 -13.48 3.32
N ARG A 48 14.38 -14.66 3.85
CA ARG A 48 13.72 -15.97 3.69
C ARG A 48 12.33 -16.01 4.34
N CYS A 49 11.48 -15.07 3.96
CA CYS A 49 10.17 -14.82 4.56
C CYS A 49 9.07 -15.82 4.16
N LEU A 50 9.39 -16.79 3.31
CA LEU A 50 8.49 -17.85 2.86
C LEU A 50 9.30 -19.15 2.76
N GLU A 51 8.69 -20.26 3.16
CA GLU A 51 9.29 -21.60 3.12
C GLU A 51 8.48 -22.52 2.21
N SER A 52 9.12 -23.53 1.61
CA SER A 52 8.43 -24.53 0.80
C SER A 52 7.62 -25.49 1.68
N SER A 53 6.51 -25.99 1.13
CA SER A 53 5.66 -27.02 1.74
C SER A 53 5.32 -28.09 0.69
N ASP A 54 4.55 -29.12 1.06
CA ASP A 54 4.22 -30.25 0.18
C ASP A 54 3.67 -29.84 -1.19
N ASN A 55 2.88 -28.76 -1.22
CA ASN A 55 2.26 -28.22 -2.43
C ASN A 55 2.74 -26.81 -2.80
N VAL A 56 3.78 -26.26 -2.15
CA VAL A 56 4.34 -24.94 -2.47
C VAL A 56 5.85 -25.03 -2.65
N HIS A 57 6.28 -24.87 -3.90
CA HIS A 57 7.68 -24.98 -4.31
C HIS A 57 8.27 -23.60 -4.59
N ILE A 58 9.30 -23.21 -3.84
CA ILE A 58 9.98 -21.92 -4.04
C ILE A 58 11.19 -22.14 -4.97
N ILE A 59 11.21 -21.41 -6.09
CA ILE A 59 12.22 -21.57 -7.14
C ILE A 59 12.97 -20.26 -7.35
N GLU A 60 14.26 -20.28 -7.02
CA GLU A 60 15.15 -19.15 -7.27
C GLU A 60 15.63 -19.10 -8.71
N LEU A 61 15.35 -17.98 -9.37
CA LEU A 61 15.84 -17.67 -10.71
C LEU A 61 16.93 -16.60 -10.61
N LYS A 62 18.17 -16.98 -10.90
CA LYS A 62 19.33 -16.07 -10.89
C LYS A 62 19.43 -15.35 -12.23
N CYS A 63 19.26 -14.02 -12.22
CA CYS A 63 19.47 -13.17 -13.40
C CYS A 63 20.05 -11.81 -12.99
N PRO A 64 20.90 -11.20 -13.83
CA PRO A 64 21.61 -9.96 -13.48
C PRO A 64 20.70 -8.72 -13.51
N THR A 65 19.61 -8.75 -14.28
CA THR A 65 18.70 -7.61 -14.42
C THR A 65 17.24 -8.06 -14.39
N TYR A 66 16.36 -7.15 -13.96
CA TYR A 66 14.92 -7.40 -13.94
C TYR A 66 14.32 -7.72 -15.32
N PRO A 67 14.62 -6.98 -16.40
CA PRO A 67 14.07 -7.31 -17.72
C PRO A 67 14.47 -8.70 -18.22
N LEU A 68 15.71 -9.15 -17.95
CA LEU A 68 16.15 -10.49 -18.32
C LEU A 68 15.48 -11.56 -17.46
N TRP A 69 15.31 -11.28 -16.17
CA TRP A 69 14.58 -12.16 -15.26
C TRP A 69 13.13 -12.36 -15.74
N GLU A 70 12.41 -11.27 -16.03
CA GLU A 70 11.00 -11.31 -16.43
C GLU A 70 10.81 -11.86 -17.84
N GLN A 71 11.64 -11.46 -18.82
CA GLN A 71 11.39 -11.77 -20.23
C GLN A 71 12.08 -13.05 -20.71
N VAL A 72 13.03 -13.61 -19.95
CA VAL A 72 13.80 -14.80 -20.34
C VAL A 72 13.71 -15.90 -19.30
N ALA A 73 14.22 -15.67 -18.08
CA ALA A 73 14.33 -16.73 -17.08
C ALA A 73 12.96 -17.23 -16.61
N LEU A 74 12.03 -16.31 -16.34
CA LEU A 74 10.67 -16.66 -15.92
C LEU A 74 9.94 -17.50 -16.99
N PRO A 75 9.85 -17.10 -18.27
CA PRO A 75 9.27 -17.93 -19.34
C PRO A 75 9.93 -19.29 -19.52
N GLN A 76 11.26 -19.38 -19.39
CA GLN A 76 11.98 -20.65 -19.48
C GLN A 76 11.62 -21.58 -18.33
N ALA A 77 11.56 -21.07 -17.11
CA ALA A 77 11.16 -21.83 -15.93
C ALA A 77 9.70 -22.30 -16.05
N VAL A 78 8.79 -21.42 -16.47
CA VAL A 78 7.38 -21.76 -16.74
C VAL A 78 7.27 -22.86 -17.81
N LYS A 79 8.03 -22.77 -18.91
CA LYS A 79 8.04 -23.80 -19.96
C LYS A 79 8.54 -25.16 -19.47
N SER A 80 9.48 -25.17 -18.52
CA SER A 80 10.00 -26.40 -17.91
C SER A 80 8.96 -27.08 -17.02
N ILE A 81 8.29 -26.30 -16.16
CA ILE A 81 7.32 -26.81 -15.18
C ILE A 81 5.98 -27.18 -15.84
N LYS A 82 5.60 -26.46 -16.91
CA LYS A 82 4.31 -26.55 -17.59
C LYS A 82 3.12 -26.40 -16.62
N PRO A 83 3.04 -25.27 -15.89
CA PRO A 83 1.87 -24.98 -15.07
C PRO A 83 0.65 -24.70 -15.96
N ASP A 84 -0.53 -24.76 -15.38
CA ASP A 84 -1.78 -24.44 -16.08
C ASP A 84 -1.97 -22.92 -16.25
N LEU A 85 -1.36 -22.11 -15.38
CA LEU A 85 -1.31 -20.65 -15.51
C LEU A 85 -0.05 -20.03 -14.87
N LEU A 86 0.27 -18.80 -15.28
CA LEU A 86 1.24 -17.92 -14.63
C LEU A 86 0.52 -16.67 -14.09
N HIS A 87 0.67 -16.38 -12.80
CA HIS A 87 0.25 -15.14 -12.17
C HIS A 87 1.43 -14.19 -11.94
N CYS A 88 1.45 -13.04 -12.63
CA CYS A 88 2.44 -11.98 -12.42
C CYS A 88 1.94 -10.93 -11.43
N THR A 89 2.72 -10.61 -10.39
CA THR A 89 2.28 -9.76 -9.26
C THR A 89 2.81 -8.32 -9.31
N SER A 90 3.69 -8.00 -10.28
CA SER A 90 4.51 -6.78 -10.30
C SER A 90 4.16 -5.76 -11.41
N ASN A 91 2.89 -5.56 -11.79
CA ASN A 91 2.40 -4.67 -12.88
C ASN A 91 2.87 -5.01 -14.31
N THR A 92 3.92 -5.80 -14.48
CA THR A 92 4.42 -6.28 -15.78
C THR A 92 4.47 -7.81 -15.81
N ALA A 93 4.65 -8.34 -17.01
CA ALA A 93 4.68 -9.77 -17.28
C ALA A 93 5.53 -10.04 -18.52
N PRO A 94 5.94 -11.30 -18.76
CA PRO A 94 6.62 -11.67 -19.98
C PRO A 94 5.79 -11.36 -21.23
N LEU A 95 6.42 -10.83 -22.27
CA LEU A 95 5.78 -10.59 -23.57
C LEU A 95 5.36 -11.91 -24.25
N HIS A 96 6.06 -13.00 -23.95
CA HIS A 96 5.77 -14.33 -24.46
C HIS A 96 5.74 -15.30 -23.28
N CYS A 97 4.60 -15.98 -23.11
CA CYS A 97 4.40 -17.00 -22.10
C CYS A 97 3.74 -18.21 -22.77
N SER A 98 4.15 -19.43 -22.41
CA SER A 98 3.61 -20.66 -23.01
C SER A 98 2.27 -21.09 -22.40
N VAL A 99 1.80 -20.39 -21.37
CA VAL A 99 0.62 -20.72 -20.56
C VAL A 99 -0.26 -19.47 -20.41
N PRO A 100 -1.56 -19.63 -20.08
CA PRO A 100 -2.44 -18.54 -19.70
C PRO A 100 -1.82 -17.60 -18.65
N LEU A 101 -1.98 -16.29 -18.87
CA LEU A 101 -1.41 -15.24 -18.03
C LEU A 101 -2.50 -14.56 -17.19
N VAL A 102 -2.27 -14.49 -15.88
CA VAL A 102 -2.98 -13.62 -14.93
C VAL A 102 -2.02 -12.51 -14.52
N LEU A 103 -2.48 -11.26 -14.48
CA LEU A 103 -1.64 -10.11 -14.10
C LEU A 103 -2.29 -9.31 -12.98
N THR A 104 -1.60 -9.09 -11.87
CA THR A 104 -1.95 -8.02 -10.92
C THR A 104 -1.36 -6.70 -11.42
N LEU A 105 -2.25 -5.83 -11.88
CA LEU A 105 -2.00 -4.43 -12.22
C LEU A 105 -2.51 -3.54 -11.07
N HIS A 106 -1.64 -3.27 -10.10
CA HIS A 106 -1.90 -2.46 -8.91
C HIS A 106 -2.40 -1.05 -9.27
N ASP A 107 -1.79 -0.41 -10.26
CA ASP A 107 -2.21 0.88 -10.77
C ASP A 107 -1.61 1.19 -12.15
N ILE A 108 -2.11 2.27 -12.75
CA ILE A 108 -1.61 2.85 -14.00
C ILE A 108 -0.98 4.22 -13.79
N ILE A 109 -0.43 4.50 -12.61
CA ILE A 109 0.15 5.83 -12.28
C ILE A 109 1.28 6.18 -13.26
N TYR A 110 1.97 5.18 -13.82
CA TYR A 110 3.01 5.40 -14.83
C TYR A 110 2.48 5.99 -16.16
N LEU A 111 1.17 5.94 -16.42
CA LEU A 111 0.53 6.59 -17.57
C LEU A 111 0.15 8.05 -17.29
N GLU A 112 -0.03 8.43 -16.02
CA GLU A 112 -0.42 9.77 -15.60
C GLU A 112 0.70 10.80 -15.88
N LYS A 113 0.33 12.09 -15.96
CA LYS A 113 1.30 13.17 -16.17
C LYS A 113 2.27 13.22 -14.98
N ARG A 114 3.58 13.21 -15.27
CA ARG A 114 4.62 13.28 -14.24
C ARG A 114 4.54 14.61 -13.48
N GLN A 115 4.44 14.55 -12.16
CA GLN A 115 4.45 15.74 -11.30
C GLN A 115 5.84 16.07 -10.72
N SER A 116 6.82 15.16 -10.82
CA SER A 116 8.19 15.38 -10.33
C SER A 116 9.25 15.10 -11.39
N SER A 117 10.31 15.90 -11.38
CA SER A 117 11.48 15.85 -12.27
C SER A 117 12.70 15.13 -11.67
N SER A 118 12.65 14.69 -10.41
CA SER A 118 13.79 14.12 -9.67
C SER A 118 13.67 12.61 -9.43
N LEU A 119 13.54 11.81 -10.49
CA LEU A 119 13.54 10.36 -10.39
C LEU A 119 14.96 9.79 -10.54
N SER A 120 15.27 8.75 -9.76
CA SER A 120 16.50 7.96 -9.96
C SER A 120 16.51 7.33 -11.36
N TRP A 121 17.69 7.15 -11.96
CA TRP A 121 17.86 6.44 -13.24
C TRP A 121 17.13 5.08 -13.27
N TYR A 122 17.08 4.38 -12.14
CA TYR A 122 16.34 3.12 -12.00
C TYR A 122 14.82 3.30 -12.15
N GLN A 123 14.26 4.36 -11.55
CA GLN A 123 12.83 4.68 -11.63
C GLN A 123 12.44 5.14 -13.05
N GLU A 124 13.30 5.93 -13.69
CA GLU A 124 13.16 6.33 -15.10
C GLU A 124 13.12 5.10 -16.02
N MET A 125 14.10 4.20 -15.88
CA MET A 125 14.16 2.99 -16.69
C MET A 125 12.94 2.09 -16.44
N GLY A 126 12.50 1.94 -15.19
CA GLY A 126 11.28 1.21 -14.85
C GLY A 126 10.02 1.84 -15.45
N TRP A 127 9.96 3.17 -15.53
CA TRP A 127 8.84 3.88 -16.17
C TRP A 127 8.79 3.62 -17.68
N HIS A 128 9.92 3.72 -18.37
CA HIS A 128 10.01 3.41 -19.80
C HIS A 128 9.67 1.95 -20.06
N TYR A 129 10.20 1.04 -19.24
CA TYR A 129 9.93 -0.39 -19.34
C TYR A 129 8.43 -0.69 -19.25
N ARG A 130 7.72 -0.14 -18.25
CA ARG A 130 6.26 -0.34 -18.11
C ARG A 130 5.48 0.20 -19.30
N ARG A 131 5.82 1.39 -19.83
CA ARG A 131 5.14 1.96 -21.00
C ARG A 131 5.36 1.16 -22.28
N LEU A 132 6.48 0.43 -22.36
CA LEU A 132 6.74 -0.49 -23.47
C LEU A 132 6.03 -1.83 -23.25
N VAL A 133 6.15 -2.43 -22.07
CA VAL A 133 5.68 -3.81 -21.83
C VAL A 133 4.18 -3.87 -21.60
N VAL A 134 3.62 -3.02 -20.73
CA VAL A 134 2.22 -3.15 -20.28
C VAL A 134 1.22 -3.14 -21.45
N PRO A 135 1.23 -2.18 -22.39
CA PRO A 135 0.29 -2.19 -23.51
C PRO A 135 0.37 -3.44 -24.40
N ARG A 136 1.52 -4.12 -24.43
CA ARG A 136 1.76 -5.33 -25.25
C ARG A 136 1.34 -6.62 -24.53
N ILE A 137 1.28 -6.62 -23.20
CA ILE A 137 0.87 -7.78 -22.39
C ILE A 137 -0.62 -7.79 -22.07
N LEU A 138 -1.27 -6.62 -21.94
CA LEU A 138 -2.67 -6.55 -21.54
C LEU A 138 -3.61 -7.36 -22.45
N PRO A 139 -3.50 -7.29 -23.80
CA PRO A 139 -4.35 -8.11 -24.67
C PRO A 139 -4.10 -9.62 -24.55
N LYS A 140 -2.97 -10.04 -23.96
CA LYS A 140 -2.58 -11.44 -23.77
C LYS A 140 -2.99 -12.00 -22.41
N CYS A 141 -3.34 -11.13 -21.45
CA CYS A 141 -3.78 -11.55 -20.13
C CYS A 141 -5.18 -12.16 -20.23
N LYS A 142 -5.40 -13.35 -19.67
CA LYS A 142 -6.74 -13.94 -19.57
C LYS A 142 -7.56 -13.27 -18.47
N LYS A 143 -6.89 -12.91 -17.37
CA LYS A 143 -7.44 -12.10 -16.29
C LYS A 143 -6.43 -11.06 -15.84
N ILE A 144 -6.93 -9.90 -15.47
CA ILE A 144 -6.19 -8.83 -14.84
C ILE A 144 -6.85 -8.56 -13.49
N ILE A 145 -6.03 -8.43 -12.46
CA ILE A 145 -6.43 -8.12 -11.10
C ILE A 145 -5.95 -6.71 -10.80
N THR A 146 -6.77 -5.93 -10.11
CA THR A 146 -6.35 -4.66 -9.52
C THR A 146 -6.84 -4.57 -8.08
N VAL A 147 -6.38 -3.57 -7.33
CA VAL A 147 -6.52 -3.55 -5.87
C VAL A 147 -7.78 -2.86 -5.36
N SER A 148 -8.51 -2.12 -6.21
CA SER A 148 -9.73 -1.39 -5.84
C SER A 148 -10.69 -1.22 -7.02
N GLN A 149 -11.96 -0.96 -6.77
CA GLN A 149 -12.94 -0.65 -7.82
C GLN A 149 -12.64 0.71 -8.47
N PHE A 150 -12.09 1.65 -7.69
CA PHE A 150 -11.57 2.90 -8.21
C PHE A 150 -10.49 2.66 -9.27
N GLU A 151 -9.46 1.86 -8.97
CA GLU A 151 -8.43 1.51 -9.96
C GLU A 151 -9.03 0.73 -11.13
N ARG A 152 -9.96 -0.18 -10.86
CA ARG A 152 -10.64 -0.95 -11.92
C ARG A 152 -11.29 -0.02 -12.94
N LYS A 153 -12.11 0.92 -12.48
CA LYS A 153 -12.77 1.91 -13.34
C LYS A 153 -11.74 2.74 -14.13
N ARG A 154 -10.70 3.22 -13.45
CA ARG A 154 -9.61 4.01 -14.05
C ARG A 154 -8.85 3.26 -15.14
N ILE A 155 -8.53 2.00 -14.90
CA ILE A 155 -7.82 1.13 -15.83
C ILE A 155 -8.69 0.86 -17.06
N LEU A 156 -9.97 0.53 -16.88
CA LEU A 156 -10.91 0.33 -17.98
C LEU A 156 -11.04 1.58 -18.85
N GLU A 157 -11.20 2.76 -18.23
CA GLU A 157 -11.30 4.04 -18.94
C GLU A 157 -10.02 4.40 -19.71
N ALA A 158 -8.84 4.19 -19.11
CA ALA A 158 -7.58 4.60 -19.72
C ALA A 158 -7.10 3.62 -20.80
N LEU A 159 -7.33 2.32 -20.61
CA LEU A 159 -6.76 1.26 -21.45
C LEU A 159 -7.78 0.56 -22.35
N HIS A 160 -9.07 0.88 -22.21
CA HIS A 160 -10.17 0.36 -23.04
C HIS A 160 -10.21 -1.17 -23.08
N LEU A 161 -10.00 -1.81 -21.91
CA LEU A 161 -10.01 -3.26 -21.77
C LEU A 161 -11.45 -3.79 -21.64
N PRO A 162 -11.73 -5.03 -22.08
CA PRO A 162 -13.00 -5.70 -21.80
C PRO A 162 -13.27 -5.79 -20.29
N GLU A 163 -14.53 -5.55 -19.92
CA GLU A 163 -14.91 -5.47 -18.51
C GLU A 163 -14.72 -6.81 -17.77
N GLU A 164 -15.00 -7.94 -18.43
CA GLU A 164 -14.83 -9.28 -17.87
C GLU A 164 -13.37 -9.69 -17.64
N GLN A 165 -12.43 -8.97 -18.28
CA GLN A 165 -11.00 -9.25 -18.17
C GLN A 165 -10.42 -8.69 -16.86
N LEU A 166 -10.98 -7.61 -16.31
CA LEU A 166 -10.44 -6.89 -15.16
C LEU A 166 -11.33 -7.05 -13.92
N VAL A 167 -10.76 -7.59 -12.84
CA VAL A 167 -11.43 -7.80 -11.55
C VAL A 167 -10.69 -7.04 -10.46
N ALA A 168 -11.44 -6.44 -9.53
CA ALA A 168 -10.85 -5.86 -8.32
C ALA A 168 -10.77 -6.94 -7.22
N VAL A 169 -9.58 -7.14 -6.67
CA VAL A 169 -9.32 -7.96 -5.48
C VAL A 169 -8.75 -7.04 -4.42
N TYR A 170 -9.53 -6.76 -3.38
CA TYR A 170 -9.11 -5.88 -2.30
C TYR A 170 -7.94 -6.48 -1.52
N ASN A 171 -6.98 -5.63 -1.16
CA ASN A 171 -5.87 -6.02 -0.30
C ASN A 171 -6.33 -6.21 1.15
N GLY A 172 -5.52 -6.95 1.91
CA GLY A 172 -5.60 -7.00 3.36
C GLY A 172 -4.63 -6.03 4.03
N PHE A 173 -4.54 -6.19 5.35
CA PHE A 173 -3.48 -5.62 6.18
C PHE A 173 -3.01 -6.70 7.17
N ASN A 174 -1.84 -6.52 7.77
CA ASN A 174 -1.25 -7.56 8.61
C ASN A 174 -1.99 -7.71 9.96
N SER A 175 -2.14 -8.94 10.43
CA SER A 175 -2.90 -9.25 11.65
C SER A 175 -2.28 -8.71 12.95
N HIS A 176 -1.01 -8.30 12.93
CA HIS A 176 -0.39 -7.64 14.07
C HIS A 176 -0.90 -6.20 14.30
N PHE A 177 -1.64 -5.63 13.34
CA PHE A 177 -2.45 -4.43 13.57
C PHE A 177 -3.81 -4.86 14.11
N HIS A 178 -4.06 -4.58 15.38
CA HIS A 178 -5.34 -4.82 16.02
C HIS A 178 -5.42 -3.95 17.26
N LEU A 179 -6.60 -3.86 17.87
CA LEU A 179 -6.80 -3.11 19.10
C LEU A 179 -5.91 -3.69 20.19
N GLN A 180 -4.90 -2.91 20.60
CA GLN A 180 -3.91 -3.29 21.61
C GLN A 180 -3.87 -2.24 22.72
N PRO A 181 -3.50 -2.62 23.96
CA PRO A 181 -3.18 -1.64 24.99
C PRO A 181 -2.06 -0.72 24.53
N LYS A 182 -2.11 0.56 24.94
CA LYS A 182 -1.02 1.51 24.69
C LYS A 182 0.30 0.91 25.19
N ALA A 183 1.37 1.06 24.40
CA ALA A 183 2.70 0.58 24.74
C ALA A 183 3.73 1.73 24.86
N PRO A 184 3.67 2.56 25.94
CA PRO A 184 4.53 3.73 26.11
C PRO A 184 6.03 3.48 25.94
N LYS A 185 6.51 2.28 26.31
CA LYS A 185 7.93 1.90 26.14
C LYS A 185 8.37 1.88 24.67
N ILE A 186 7.46 1.56 23.75
CA ILE A 186 7.72 1.54 22.31
C ILE A 186 7.53 2.94 21.74
N THR A 187 6.41 3.61 22.06
CA THR A 187 6.11 4.94 21.54
C THR A 187 7.14 5.99 21.96
N ARG A 188 7.64 5.95 23.20
CA ARG A 188 8.68 6.87 23.70
C ARG A 188 10.03 6.77 22.99
N LYS A 189 10.27 5.73 22.18
CA LYS A 189 11.44 5.70 21.28
C LYS A 189 11.35 6.78 20.19
N TYR A 190 10.14 7.20 19.83
CA TYR A 190 9.85 8.06 18.68
C TYR A 190 9.24 9.41 19.08
N ILE A 191 8.43 9.42 20.15
CA ILE A 191 7.74 10.62 20.63
C ILE A 191 7.48 10.55 22.14
N ASP A 192 7.88 11.61 22.86
CA ASP A 192 7.62 11.75 24.29
C ASP A 192 6.31 12.53 24.53
N ALA A 193 5.19 11.90 24.18
CA ALA A 193 3.85 12.44 24.40
C ALA A 193 2.82 11.30 24.60
N GLU A 194 1.80 11.54 25.43
CA GLU A 194 0.74 10.55 25.68
C GLU A 194 -0.27 10.43 24.55
N ASN A 195 -0.50 11.54 23.85
CA ASN A 195 -1.34 11.67 22.67
C ASN A 195 -0.60 12.54 21.64
N TYR A 196 -0.72 12.21 20.37
CA TYR A 196 -0.10 12.91 19.25
C TYR A 196 -0.88 12.67 17.98
N LEU A 197 -0.73 13.56 16.99
CA LEU A 197 -1.15 13.28 15.63
C LEU A 197 -0.08 12.44 14.95
N PHE A 198 -0.48 11.44 14.17
CA PHE A 198 0.46 10.60 13.43
C PHE A 198 0.29 10.77 11.93
N PHE A 199 1.39 10.89 11.20
CA PHE A 199 1.41 11.04 9.75
C PHE A 199 2.53 10.20 9.14
N LEU A 200 2.19 9.39 8.13
CA LEU A 200 3.17 8.72 7.28
C LEU A 200 3.48 9.60 6.07
N GLY A 201 4.38 10.57 6.26
CA GLY A 201 4.75 11.55 5.26
C GLY A 201 6.15 11.35 4.72
N ASN A 202 6.31 11.22 3.41
CA ASN A 202 7.64 11.23 2.80
C ASN A 202 7.76 12.38 1.78
N THR A 203 8.84 12.40 0.99
CA THR A 203 9.07 13.42 -0.03
C THR A 203 8.31 13.18 -1.34
N ASP A 204 7.54 12.10 -1.46
CA ASP A 204 6.66 11.89 -2.62
C ASP A 204 5.53 12.93 -2.56
N PRO A 205 5.35 13.75 -3.61
CA PRO A 205 4.26 14.74 -3.67
C PRO A 205 2.87 14.16 -3.37
N LYS A 206 2.66 12.87 -3.67
CA LYS A 206 1.38 12.18 -3.42
C LYS A 206 1.04 12.10 -1.93
N LYS A 207 2.03 12.07 -1.03
CA LYS A 207 1.77 12.03 0.42
C LYS A 207 1.30 13.36 0.98
N ASN A 208 1.38 14.43 0.19
CA ASN A 208 0.79 15.74 0.51
C ASN A 208 1.40 16.42 1.76
N THR A 209 2.66 16.13 2.05
CA THR A 209 3.38 16.62 3.24
C THR A 209 3.28 18.14 3.45
N PRO A 210 3.47 19.03 2.44
CA PRO A 210 3.36 20.48 2.64
C PRO A 210 1.99 20.91 3.18
N ARG A 211 0.92 20.33 2.66
CA ARG A 211 -0.45 20.66 3.10
C ARG A 211 -0.80 20.10 4.46
N VAL A 212 -0.29 18.93 4.82
CA VAL A 212 -0.43 18.41 6.19
C VAL A 212 0.23 19.36 7.18
N LEU A 213 1.45 19.82 6.89
CA LEU A 213 2.16 20.78 7.74
C LEU A 213 1.43 22.13 7.81
N LYS A 214 0.86 22.59 6.69
CA LYS A 214 0.04 23.81 6.67
C LYS A 214 -1.23 23.67 7.53
N ALA A 215 -1.97 22.57 7.37
CA ALA A 215 -3.15 22.27 8.17
C ALA A 215 -2.79 22.17 9.66
N TYR A 216 -1.64 21.57 9.98
CA TYR A 216 -1.14 21.45 11.34
C TYR A 216 -0.76 22.81 11.96
N SER A 217 -0.16 23.73 11.20
CA SER A 217 0.05 25.13 11.64
C SER A 217 -1.26 25.81 12.00
N ASP A 218 -2.30 25.65 11.17
CA ASP A 218 -3.61 26.25 11.43
C ASP A 218 -4.35 25.57 12.60
N TYR A 219 -4.13 24.27 12.80
CA TYR A 219 -4.57 23.53 13.98
C TYR A 219 -3.93 24.08 15.26
N LEU A 220 -2.62 24.28 15.29
CA LEU A 220 -1.90 24.80 16.47
C LEU A 220 -2.34 26.22 16.89
N LYS A 221 -2.93 27.00 15.99
CA LYS A 221 -3.49 28.33 16.27
C LYS A 221 -4.88 28.27 16.90
N GLN A 222 -5.64 27.22 16.64
CA GLN A 222 -7.06 27.11 17.02
C GLN A 222 -7.31 26.10 18.14
N SER A 223 -6.46 25.08 18.24
CA SER A 223 -6.58 23.99 19.21
C SER A 223 -6.42 24.48 20.64
N VAL A 224 -7.28 23.96 21.52
CA VAL A 224 -7.19 24.17 22.97
C VAL A 224 -6.14 23.24 23.57
N GLN A 225 -5.94 22.05 22.97
CA GLN A 225 -4.99 21.05 23.42
C GLN A 225 -4.00 20.70 22.31
N LYS A 226 -2.94 21.50 22.18
CA LYS A 226 -1.92 21.34 21.13
C LYS A 226 -1.20 19.99 21.24
N LEU A 227 -1.54 19.07 20.33
CA LEU A 227 -0.86 17.77 20.21
C LEU A 227 0.39 17.89 19.32
N PRO A 228 1.51 17.24 19.67
CA PRO A 228 2.66 17.12 18.76
C PRO A 228 2.33 16.26 17.54
N LEU A 229 3.04 16.48 16.43
CA LEU A 229 2.88 15.72 15.18
C LEU A 229 4.09 14.80 14.97
N LEU A 230 3.84 13.49 14.99
CA LEU A 230 4.81 12.47 14.62
C LEU A 230 4.76 12.22 13.10
N ILE A 231 5.90 12.35 12.43
CA ILE A 231 6.06 12.15 10.99
C ILE A 231 7.08 11.02 10.76
N ALA A 232 6.64 9.90 10.20
CA ALA A 232 7.54 8.81 9.81
C ALA A 232 8.15 9.08 8.43
N ASP A 233 9.35 8.55 8.17
CA ASP A 233 10.00 8.49 6.85
C ASP A 233 10.31 9.85 6.17
N LEU A 234 10.47 10.91 6.98
CA LEU A 234 10.89 12.23 6.50
C LEU A 234 12.18 12.68 7.20
N LYS A 235 13.11 13.20 6.41
CA LYS A 235 14.37 13.76 6.92
C LYS A 235 14.20 15.24 7.28
N GLU A 236 15.03 15.72 8.21
CA GLU A 236 14.97 17.10 8.72
C GLU A 236 15.17 18.16 7.62
N ASP A 237 16.10 17.94 6.68
CA ASP A 237 16.36 18.85 5.56
C ASP A 237 15.14 19.05 4.67
N ALA A 238 14.38 17.98 4.44
CA ALA A 238 13.14 18.05 3.69
C ALA A 238 12.04 18.80 4.44
N ILE A 239 11.94 18.63 5.76
CA ILE A 239 11.00 19.36 6.62
C ILE A 239 11.32 20.84 6.60
N ASP A 240 12.57 21.21 6.88
CA ASP A 240 12.98 22.61 6.99
C ASP A 240 12.68 23.40 5.72
N ARG A 241 13.01 22.83 4.56
CA ARG A 241 12.66 23.42 3.26
C ARG A 241 11.15 23.65 3.12
N ILE A 242 10.32 22.65 3.45
CA ILE A 242 8.87 22.78 3.34
C ILE A 242 8.34 23.85 4.31
N LEU A 243 8.86 23.90 5.55
CA LEU A 243 8.47 24.89 6.55
C LEU A 243 8.81 26.33 6.11
N GLU A 244 9.97 26.52 5.48
CA GLU A 244 10.40 27.80 4.91
C GLU A 244 9.52 28.21 3.73
N GLU A 245 9.29 27.30 2.78
CA GLU A 245 8.46 27.53 1.59
C GLU A 245 7.01 27.91 1.96
N GLU A 246 6.43 27.22 2.95
CA GLU A 246 5.06 27.42 3.42
C GLU A 246 4.92 28.56 4.45
N LYS A 247 6.05 29.16 4.87
CA LYS A 247 6.14 30.22 5.90
C LYS A 247 5.47 29.84 7.22
N ILE A 248 5.83 28.68 7.74
CA ILE A 248 5.27 28.07 8.97
C ILE A 248 6.37 27.52 9.89
N THR A 249 7.55 28.15 9.90
CA THR A 249 8.71 27.68 10.68
C THR A 249 8.46 27.61 12.19
N GLU A 250 7.46 28.34 12.70
CA GLU A 250 7.06 28.34 14.11
C GLU A 250 6.59 26.96 14.61
N ILE A 251 6.12 26.08 13.73
CA ILE A 251 5.59 24.76 14.14
C ILE A 251 6.69 23.73 14.42
N LYS A 252 7.94 23.98 14.00
CA LYS A 252 9.03 23.00 14.06
C LYS A 252 9.21 22.38 15.46
N SER A 253 9.03 23.18 16.51
CA SER A 253 9.14 22.73 17.90
C SER A 253 8.12 21.64 18.31
N TYR A 254 6.98 21.56 17.61
CA TYR A 254 5.93 20.57 17.84
C TYR A 254 6.06 19.32 16.96
N LEU A 255 6.97 19.32 15.99
CA LEU A 255 7.18 18.18 15.10
C LEU A 255 8.13 17.16 15.73
N ARG A 256 7.88 15.88 15.47
CA ARG A 256 8.79 14.77 15.76
C ARG A 256 8.93 13.94 14.49
N PHE A 257 10.17 13.78 14.03
CA PHE A 257 10.48 13.12 12.78
C PHE A 257 11.68 12.20 12.98
N PRO A 258 11.50 11.03 13.61
CA PRO A 258 12.60 10.12 13.94
C PRO A 258 13.22 9.44 12.71
N GLY A 259 12.72 9.73 11.51
CA GLY A 259 13.09 9.04 10.28
C GLY A 259 12.36 7.71 10.17
N TYR A 260 13.11 6.63 9.97
CA TYR A 260 12.55 5.30 9.78
C TYR A 260 11.90 4.75 11.06
N ILE A 261 10.70 4.20 10.92
CA ILE A 261 9.98 3.50 11.99
C ILE A 261 9.88 2.03 11.64
N ALA A 262 10.32 1.16 12.56
CA ALA A 262 10.23 -0.27 12.36
C ALA A 262 8.76 -0.71 12.26
N ASN A 263 8.44 -1.58 11.30
CA ASN A 263 7.08 -2.10 11.11
C ASN A 263 6.53 -2.75 12.39
N THR A 264 7.38 -3.43 13.16
CA THR A 264 7.01 -4.04 14.45
C THR A 264 6.58 -3.04 15.53
N ASP A 265 7.00 -1.78 15.41
CA ASP A 265 6.67 -0.71 16.36
C ASP A 265 5.43 0.11 15.89
N LEU A 266 5.02 0.00 14.62
CA LEU A 266 3.87 0.74 14.07
C LEU A 266 2.55 0.48 14.80
N PRO A 267 2.19 -0.76 15.21
CA PRO A 267 0.94 -0.99 15.95
C PRO A 267 0.85 -0.16 17.24
N ALA A 268 1.96 -0.06 17.98
CA ALA A 268 2.03 0.76 19.18
C ALA A 268 1.88 2.25 18.87
N LEU A 269 2.42 2.70 17.74
CA LEU A 269 2.33 4.09 17.30
C LEU A 269 0.92 4.47 16.80
N TYR A 270 0.23 3.56 16.11
CA TYR A 270 -1.18 3.76 15.79
C TYR A 270 -2.02 3.81 17.07
N ALA A 271 -1.95 2.78 17.92
CA ALA A 271 -2.73 2.72 19.16
C ALA A 271 -2.44 3.88 20.15
N GLY A 272 -1.26 4.50 20.06
CA GLY A 272 -0.90 5.69 20.85
C GLY A 272 -1.33 7.02 20.24
N ALA A 273 -1.62 7.07 18.93
CA ALA A 273 -2.00 8.29 18.24
C ALA A 273 -3.43 8.70 18.57
N PHE A 274 -3.66 10.01 18.68
CA PHE A 274 -4.99 10.60 18.79
C PHE A 274 -5.77 10.44 17.47
N ALA A 275 -5.11 10.74 16.36
CA ALA A 275 -5.65 10.56 15.02
C ALA A 275 -4.51 10.30 14.03
N PHE A 276 -4.80 9.53 12.98
CA PHE A 276 -3.89 9.27 11.87
C PHE A 276 -4.27 10.12 10.65
N LEU A 277 -3.35 10.98 10.22
CA LEU A 277 -3.52 11.83 9.04
C LEU A 277 -3.09 11.05 7.80
N TYR A 278 -3.99 10.91 6.83
CA TYR A 278 -3.71 10.30 5.53
C TYR A 278 -4.35 11.08 4.36
N PRO A 279 -4.20 12.42 4.26
CA PRO A 279 -4.78 13.22 3.18
C PRO A 279 -3.94 13.16 1.90
N SER A 280 -3.58 11.95 1.46
CA SER A 280 -2.80 11.73 0.25
C SER A 280 -3.55 12.27 -0.98
N LEU A 281 -2.81 12.68 -2.01
CA LEU A 281 -3.42 13.16 -3.27
C LEU A 281 -3.91 11.99 -4.14
N ARG A 282 -3.22 10.85 -4.06
CA ARG A 282 -3.44 9.69 -4.93
C ARG A 282 -2.95 8.41 -4.27
N GLU A 283 -3.85 7.47 -4.06
CA GLU A 283 -3.55 6.13 -3.53
C GLU A 283 -4.33 5.07 -4.31
N SER A 284 -3.72 3.91 -4.55
CA SER A 284 -4.35 2.79 -5.27
C SER A 284 -5.27 1.98 -4.34
N PHE A 285 -4.97 1.98 -3.04
CA PHE A 285 -5.77 1.29 -2.00
C PHE A 285 -5.76 2.03 -0.66
N GLY A 286 -4.59 2.11 0.00
CA GLY A 286 -4.43 2.79 1.30
C GLY A 286 -4.43 1.85 2.50
N ILE A 287 -3.59 0.81 2.48
CA ILE A 287 -3.37 -0.13 3.60
C ILE A 287 -3.15 0.59 4.95
N PRO A 288 -2.34 1.66 5.04
CA PRO A 288 -2.10 2.35 6.33
C PRO A 288 -3.35 2.90 7.00
N MET A 289 -4.40 3.23 6.24
CA MET A 289 -5.69 3.65 6.83
C MET A 289 -6.33 2.49 7.57
N LEU A 290 -6.30 1.29 6.98
CA LEU A 290 -6.85 0.08 7.59
C LEU A 290 -6.05 -0.34 8.82
N GLU A 291 -4.72 -0.21 8.78
CA GLU A 291 -3.83 -0.48 9.91
C GLU A 291 -4.17 0.43 11.11
N ALA A 292 -4.33 1.74 10.86
CA ALA A 292 -4.76 2.70 11.88
C ALA A 292 -6.15 2.38 12.44
N MET A 293 -7.12 2.15 11.55
CA MET A 293 -8.49 1.77 11.92
C MET A 293 -8.52 0.49 12.77
N ALA A 294 -7.75 -0.54 12.40
CA ALA A 294 -7.66 -1.80 13.12
C ALA A 294 -7.05 -1.64 14.52
N CYS A 295 -6.17 -0.67 14.72
CA CYS A 295 -5.59 -0.33 16.02
C CYS A 295 -6.51 0.55 16.89
N GLY A 296 -7.70 0.93 16.40
CA GLY A 296 -8.64 1.80 17.11
C GLY A 296 -8.33 3.29 16.99
N THR A 297 -7.56 3.69 15.97
CA THR A 297 -7.18 5.09 15.73
C THR A 297 -8.10 5.71 14.67
N PRO A 298 -8.79 6.83 14.96
CA PRO A 298 -9.51 7.58 13.95
C PRO A 298 -8.57 8.05 12.84
N ILE A 299 -9.05 8.00 11.60
CA ILE A 299 -8.29 8.43 10.43
C ILE A 299 -8.90 9.70 9.82
N ILE A 300 -8.05 10.59 9.31
CA ILE A 300 -8.45 11.72 8.46
C ILE A 300 -7.83 11.48 7.10
N ALA A 301 -8.60 10.91 6.18
CA ALA A 301 -8.13 10.51 4.85
C ALA A 301 -8.54 11.50 3.77
N GLY A 302 -7.83 11.47 2.63
CA GLY A 302 -8.23 12.27 1.47
C GLY A 302 -9.52 11.74 0.85
N ASN A 303 -10.37 12.63 0.33
CA ASN A 303 -11.60 12.28 -0.37
C ASN A 303 -11.40 11.92 -1.86
N THR A 304 -10.17 11.60 -2.27
CA THR A 304 -9.80 11.30 -3.66
C THR A 304 -9.37 9.86 -3.85
N SER A 305 -9.31 9.41 -5.11
CA SER A 305 -8.80 8.08 -5.48
C SER A 305 -9.53 6.92 -4.80
N ALA A 306 -8.82 5.84 -4.41
CA ALA A 306 -9.42 4.69 -3.75
C ALA A 306 -9.76 4.94 -2.27
N MET A 307 -9.30 6.04 -1.67
CA MET A 307 -9.45 6.24 -0.22
C MET A 307 -10.91 6.30 0.24
N PRO A 308 -11.85 7.02 -0.42
CA PRO A 308 -13.26 6.97 -0.05
C PRO A 308 -13.86 5.56 -0.12
N GLU A 309 -13.45 4.79 -1.14
CA GLU A 309 -13.89 3.42 -1.32
C GLU A 309 -13.41 2.54 -0.17
N ILE A 310 -12.13 2.64 0.23
CA ILE A 310 -11.53 1.78 1.26
C ILE A 310 -11.92 2.23 2.66
N ALA A 311 -11.92 3.53 2.94
CA ALA A 311 -12.32 4.08 4.22
C ALA A 311 -13.84 3.95 4.48
N GLY A 312 -14.66 3.98 3.41
CA GLY A 312 -16.12 3.86 3.47
C GLY A 312 -16.83 5.13 3.94
N GLU A 313 -18.16 5.15 3.81
CA GLU A 313 -18.99 6.35 3.98
C GLU A 313 -18.97 6.97 5.39
N GLY A 314 -18.67 6.18 6.42
CA GLY A 314 -18.60 6.66 7.81
C GLY A 314 -17.25 7.25 8.22
N ALA A 315 -16.25 7.21 7.33
CA ALA A 315 -14.92 7.72 7.60
C ALA A 315 -14.87 9.25 7.53
N LEU A 316 -13.94 9.83 8.28
CA LEU A 316 -13.66 11.26 8.23
C LEU A 316 -12.76 11.59 7.03
N LEU A 317 -13.39 11.96 5.91
CA LEU A 317 -12.71 12.36 4.68
C LEU A 317 -12.54 13.89 4.61
N ALA A 318 -11.39 14.34 4.12
CA ALA A 318 -11.06 15.73 3.88
C ALA A 318 -10.65 15.95 2.42
N ASP A 319 -10.93 17.13 1.87
CA ASP A 319 -10.37 17.57 0.59
C ASP A 319 -8.85 17.71 0.72
N PRO A 320 -8.06 16.83 0.06
CA PRO A 320 -6.63 16.88 0.12
C PRO A 320 -6.05 18.04 -0.71
N PHE A 321 -6.87 18.98 -1.22
CA PHE A 321 -6.50 20.30 -1.75
C PHE A 321 -7.03 21.52 -0.95
N ASN A 322 -7.77 21.33 0.15
CA ASN A 322 -8.05 22.37 1.16
C ASN A 322 -7.41 22.09 2.56
N SER A 323 -6.45 22.91 3.02
CA SER A 323 -5.74 22.63 4.29
C SER A 323 -6.64 22.94 5.49
N LYS A 324 -7.58 23.87 5.32
CA LYS A 324 -8.57 24.23 6.33
C LYS A 324 -9.52 23.08 6.61
N ASP A 325 -9.94 22.33 5.58
CA ASP A 325 -10.80 21.16 5.78
C ASP A 325 -10.08 20.08 6.59
N ILE A 326 -8.79 19.83 6.32
CA ILE A 326 -7.97 18.93 7.15
C ILE A 326 -7.92 19.45 8.61
N THR A 327 -7.66 20.75 8.82
CA THR A 327 -7.66 21.36 10.16
C THR A 327 -9.01 21.20 10.86
N GLU A 328 -10.12 21.47 10.17
CA GLU A 328 -11.48 21.35 10.69
C GLU A 328 -11.78 19.91 11.11
N LYS A 329 -11.32 18.90 10.36
CA LYS A 329 -11.48 17.48 10.76
C LYS A 329 -10.72 17.15 12.04
N ILE A 330 -9.52 17.68 12.22
CA ILE A 330 -8.74 17.49 13.45
C ILE A 330 -9.46 18.14 14.64
N LEU A 331 -9.93 19.39 14.47
CA LEU A 331 -10.65 20.13 15.51
C LEU A 331 -12.01 19.51 15.84
N GLN A 332 -12.67 18.89 14.86
CA GLN A 332 -13.92 18.16 15.08
C GLN A 332 -13.70 16.95 16.00
N LEU A 333 -12.61 16.19 15.80
CA LEU A 333 -12.23 15.09 16.70
C LEU A 333 -11.87 15.62 18.10
N GLU A 334 -11.20 16.77 18.20
CA GLU A 334 -10.80 17.38 19.49
C GLU A 334 -12.02 17.89 20.30
N SER A 335 -13.04 18.42 19.63
CA SER A 335 -14.15 19.13 20.28
C SER A 335 -15.37 18.26 20.60
N ASP A 336 -15.50 17.07 19.99
CA ASP A 336 -16.63 16.17 20.18
C ASP A 336 -16.16 14.74 20.51
N GLU A 337 -16.06 14.45 21.81
CA GLU A 337 -15.70 13.13 22.34
C GLU A 337 -16.67 12.02 21.86
N THR A 338 -17.96 12.34 21.72
CA THR A 338 -18.93 11.33 21.25
C THR A 338 -18.68 11.00 19.78
N PHE A 339 -18.37 12.01 18.97
CA PHE A 339 -17.97 11.80 17.58
C PHE A 339 -16.63 11.06 17.47
N TYR A 340 -15.66 11.37 18.33
CA TYR A 340 -14.39 10.65 18.40
C TYR A 340 -14.61 9.15 18.62
N GLN A 341 -15.37 8.76 19.65
CA GLN A 341 -15.65 7.35 19.94
C GLN A 341 -16.40 6.65 18.79
N LYS A 342 -17.34 7.35 18.14
CA LYS A 342 -18.01 6.83 16.93
C LYS A 342 -17.03 6.55 15.79
N GLN A 343 -16.03 7.40 15.59
CA GLN A 343 -15.00 7.19 14.57
C GLN A 343 -14.07 6.02 14.91
N VAL A 344 -13.74 5.82 16.19
CA VAL A 344 -13.00 4.64 16.67
C VAL A 344 -13.78 3.35 16.37
N GLU A 345 -15.03 3.26 16.82
CA GLU A 345 -15.89 2.09 16.62
C GLU A 345 -16.11 1.79 15.14
N TYR A 346 -16.34 2.84 14.33
CA TYR A 346 -16.48 2.73 12.90
C TYR A 346 -15.21 2.15 12.25
N GLY A 347 -14.03 2.69 12.58
CA GLY A 347 -12.75 2.21 12.05
C GLY A 347 -12.51 0.73 12.36
N LEU A 348 -12.72 0.32 13.62
CA LEU A 348 -12.58 -1.08 14.04
C LEU A 348 -13.51 -1.99 13.23
N LYS A 349 -14.79 -1.64 13.09
CA LYS A 349 -15.75 -2.42 12.30
C LYS A 349 -15.41 -2.43 10.81
N ARG A 350 -14.94 -1.31 10.28
CA ARG A 350 -14.61 -1.16 8.85
C ARG A 350 -13.41 -2.01 8.47
N SER A 351 -12.34 -1.98 9.27
CA SER A 351 -11.12 -2.74 8.99
C SER A 351 -11.36 -4.25 8.87
N GLN A 352 -12.32 -4.81 9.61
CA GLN A 352 -12.68 -6.24 9.55
C GLN A 352 -13.15 -6.74 8.18
N GLN A 353 -13.53 -5.84 7.27
CA GLN A 353 -13.94 -6.21 5.92
C GLN A 353 -12.75 -6.55 5.00
N PHE A 354 -11.53 -6.25 5.44
CA PHE A 354 -10.31 -6.40 4.66
C PHE A 354 -9.36 -7.38 5.34
N SER A 355 -8.97 -8.41 4.62
CA SER A 355 -8.01 -9.39 5.11
C SER A 355 -7.25 -10.02 3.95
N TRP A 356 -6.01 -10.44 4.19
CA TRP A 356 -5.25 -11.19 3.19
C TRP A 356 -5.91 -12.52 2.85
N ARG A 357 -6.66 -13.09 3.81
CA ARG A 357 -7.47 -14.29 3.59
C ARG A 357 -8.53 -14.06 2.53
N ASN A 358 -9.31 -12.98 2.61
CA ASN A 358 -10.32 -12.64 1.61
C ASN A 358 -9.69 -12.41 0.22
N ALA A 359 -8.49 -11.80 0.17
CA ALA A 359 -7.73 -11.62 -1.07
C ALA A 359 -7.32 -12.98 -1.68
N ALA A 360 -6.79 -13.88 -0.86
CA ALA A 360 -6.42 -15.24 -1.28
C ALA A 360 -7.64 -16.06 -1.75
N GLU A 361 -8.76 -16.03 -1.03
CA GLU A 361 -10.01 -16.69 -1.44
C GLU A 361 -10.52 -16.15 -2.79
N SER A 362 -10.42 -14.83 -3.01
CA SER A 362 -10.76 -14.20 -4.29
C SER A 362 -9.84 -14.68 -5.42
N LEU A 363 -8.53 -14.79 -5.16
CA LEU A 363 -7.60 -15.35 -6.13
C LEU A 363 -7.89 -16.82 -6.45
N LEU A 364 -8.20 -17.65 -5.46
CA LEU A 364 -8.58 -19.04 -5.69
C LEU A 364 -9.80 -19.15 -6.61
N ASN A 365 -10.79 -18.30 -6.42
CA ASN A 365 -11.96 -18.26 -7.29
C ASN A 365 -11.59 -17.87 -8.73
N ILE A 366 -10.66 -16.93 -8.92
CA ILE A 366 -10.13 -16.58 -10.24
C ILE A 366 -9.37 -17.76 -10.85
N TYR A 367 -8.53 -18.45 -10.08
CA TYR A 367 -7.77 -19.61 -10.56
C TYR A 367 -8.66 -20.77 -11.00
N LYS A 368 -9.81 -20.98 -10.35
CA LYS A 368 -10.78 -22.00 -10.75
C LYS A 368 -11.35 -21.78 -12.16
N GLU A 369 -11.30 -20.56 -12.71
CA GLU A 369 -11.70 -20.30 -14.10
C GLU A 369 -10.73 -20.90 -15.15
N PHE A 370 -9.56 -21.38 -14.72
CA PHE A 370 -8.52 -21.97 -15.57
C PHE A 370 -8.40 -23.49 -15.42
N ALA A 371 -9.20 -24.09 -14.53
CA ALA A 371 -9.19 -25.52 -14.22
C ALA A 371 -9.89 -26.39 -15.27
#